data_AF-A0A524NRH2-F1
#
_entry.id   AF-A0A524NRH2-F1
#
_cell.length_a   1.000
_cell.length_b   1.000
_cell.length_c   1.000
_cell.angle_alpha   90.00
_cell.angle_beta   90.00
_cell.angle_gamma   90.00
#
_symmetry.space_group_name_H-M   'P 1'
#
loop_
_entity.id
_entity.type
_entity.pdbx_description
1 polymer ?
#
loop_
_entity_poly.entity_id
_entity_poly.type
_entity_poly.pdbx_seq_one_letter_code
_entity_poly.pdbx_strand_id
1 'polypeptide(L)'
;MAKKATKPAAKKAAKTGVRNSYIAKAPIRRLMKDEGASLVAENALELLIDILTKAAQEKTKEAIKLVKADKRKRVTAADISAA
;
A
#
# COMPACT_ATOMS: atom_id res chain seq x y z
N MET A 1 33.46 -44.47 2.12
CA MET A 1 33.63 -43.12 1.57
C MET A 1 32.31 -42.36 1.73
N ALA A 2 32.38 -41.18 2.33
CA ALA A 2 31.28 -40.53 3.05
C ALA A 2 30.19 -39.93 2.13
N LYS A 3 28.92 -40.12 2.55
CA LYS A 3 27.73 -39.48 1.98
C LYS A 3 27.78 -37.97 2.27
N LYS A 4 27.87 -37.14 1.23
CA LYS A 4 27.79 -35.67 1.35
C LYS A 4 26.32 -35.25 1.41
N ALA A 5 25.80 -35.08 2.62
CA ALA A 5 24.47 -34.53 2.85
C ALA A 5 24.46 -33.02 2.48
N THR A 6 23.66 -32.67 1.48
CA THR A 6 23.35 -31.27 1.13
C THR A 6 22.49 -30.65 2.22
N LYS A 7 23.03 -29.64 2.92
CA LYS A 7 22.28 -28.78 3.87
C LYS A 7 21.14 -28.07 3.12
N PRO A 8 19.87 -28.18 3.55
CA PRO A 8 18.80 -27.36 2.99
C PRO A 8 19.00 -25.90 3.43
N ALA A 9 18.90 -24.99 2.47
CA ALA A 9 19.01 -23.55 2.69
C ALA A 9 17.99 -23.10 3.76
N ALA A 10 18.48 -22.43 4.81
CA ALA A 10 17.65 -21.84 5.84
C ALA A 10 16.68 -20.83 5.19
N LYS A 11 15.39 -21.15 5.17
CA LYS A 11 14.32 -20.20 4.85
C LYS A 11 14.40 -19.07 5.89
N LYS A 12 14.88 -17.89 5.48
CA LYS A 12 14.79 -16.67 6.29
C LYS A 12 13.32 -16.44 6.62
N ALA A 13 13.00 -16.43 7.91
CA ALA A 13 11.66 -16.13 8.42
C ALA A 13 11.20 -14.78 7.85
N ALA A 14 10.08 -14.80 7.15
CA ALA A 14 9.42 -13.58 6.69
C ALA A 14 9.08 -12.75 7.94
N LYS A 15 9.73 -11.59 8.09
CA LYS A 15 9.36 -10.63 9.12
C LYS A 15 7.95 -10.14 8.80
N THR A 16 6.97 -10.62 9.56
CA THR A 16 5.60 -10.14 9.53
C THR A 16 5.58 -8.72 10.11
N GLY A 17 5.94 -7.73 9.28
CA GLY A 17 5.70 -6.33 9.55
C GLY A 17 4.19 -6.09 9.60
N VAL A 18 3.77 -5.19 10.51
CA VAL A 18 2.38 -4.84 10.83
C VAL A 18 1.52 -4.75 9.56
N ARG A 19 0.52 -5.62 9.47
CA ARG A 19 -0.35 -5.82 8.30
C ARG A 19 -1.49 -4.78 8.21
N ASN A 20 -1.22 -3.50 8.46
CA ASN A 20 -2.27 -2.48 8.44
C ASN A 20 -2.08 -1.35 7.42
N SER A 21 -1.11 -1.50 6.51
CA SER A 21 -0.95 -0.55 5.40
C SER A 21 -1.86 -0.97 4.24
N TYR A 22 -2.90 -0.17 3.96
CA TYR A 22 -3.75 -0.32 2.76
C TYR A 22 -2.95 -0.24 1.45
N ILE A 23 -1.77 0.38 1.50
CA ILE A 23 -0.85 0.55 0.39
C ILE A 23 0.46 -0.19 0.70
N ALA A 24 0.95 -0.98 -0.26
CA ALA A 24 2.20 -1.71 -0.10
C ALA A 24 3.43 -0.79 -0.23
N LYS A 25 4.44 -1.03 0.62
CA LYS A 25 5.70 -0.26 0.62
C LYS A 25 6.48 -0.37 -0.69
N ALA A 26 6.57 -1.57 -1.27
CA ALA A 26 7.42 -1.81 -2.45
C ALA A 26 6.98 -1.03 -3.71
N PRO A 27 5.69 -0.99 -4.09
CA PRO A 27 5.22 -0.18 -5.22
C PRO A 27 5.48 1.32 -5.04
N ILE A 28 5.24 1.87 -3.84
CA ILE A 28 5.50 3.29 -3.55
C ILE A 28 7.00 3.60 -3.63
N ARG A 29 7.84 2.71 -3.08
CA ARG A 29 9.30 2.85 -3.20
C ARG A 29 9.76 2.85 -4.66
N ARG A 30 9.16 2.01 -5.48
CA ARG A 30 9.46 1.92 -6.92
C ARG A 30 9.05 3.22 -7.62
N LEU A 31 7.85 3.71 -7.35
CA LEU A 31 7.38 4.99 -7.86
C LEU A 31 8.35 6.13 -7.49
N MET A 32 8.76 6.23 -6.22
CA MET A 32 9.71 7.27 -5.80
C MET A 32 11.05 7.20 -6.55
N LYS A 33 11.54 5.99 -6.85
CA LYS A 33 12.78 5.79 -7.62
C LYS A 33 12.61 6.12 -9.10
N ASP A 34 11.48 5.74 -9.68
CA ASP A 34 11.16 6.00 -11.09
C ASP A 34 11.01 7.52 -11.32
N GLU A 35 10.51 8.27 -10.32
CA GLU A 35 10.48 9.75 -10.31
C GLU A 35 11.86 10.41 -10.05
N GLY A 36 12.92 9.61 -9.88
CA GLY A 36 14.30 10.11 -9.76
C GLY A 36 14.92 10.10 -8.36
N ALA A 37 14.25 9.54 -7.34
CA ALA A 37 14.88 9.39 -6.03
C ALA A 37 15.98 8.31 -6.05
N SER A 38 17.23 8.69 -5.80
CA SER A 38 18.35 7.74 -5.70
C SER A 38 18.25 6.85 -4.45
N LEU A 39 17.98 7.46 -3.29
CA LEU A 39 17.78 6.79 -2.01
C LEU A 39 16.45 7.22 -1.40
N VAL A 40 15.74 6.24 -0.84
CA VAL A 40 14.44 6.46 -0.19
C VAL A 40 14.53 5.94 1.24
N ALA A 41 14.44 6.83 2.21
CA ALA A 41 14.40 6.45 3.63
C ALA A 41 13.07 5.77 3.97
N GLU A 42 13.07 4.87 4.96
CA GLU A 42 11.85 4.13 5.34
C GLU A 42 10.77 5.04 5.94
N ASN A 43 11.16 5.99 6.79
CA ASN A 43 10.26 6.99 7.38
C ASN A 43 9.58 7.87 6.33
N ALA A 44 10.30 8.31 5.28
CA ALA A 44 9.73 9.12 4.21
C ALA A 44 8.68 8.34 3.42
N LEU A 45 8.94 7.06 3.18
CA LEU A 45 8.01 6.16 2.52
C LEU A 45 6.75 5.93 3.36
N GLU A 46 6.90 5.69 4.66
CA GLU A 46 5.77 5.51 5.57
C GLU A 46 4.90 6.77 5.64
N LEU A 47 5.54 7.95 5.73
CA LEU A 47 4.83 9.22 5.73
C LEU A 47 4.06 9.46 4.41
N LEU A 48 4.64 9.11 3.27
CA LEU A 48 3.95 9.19 1.98
C LEU A 48 2.73 8.25 1.94
N ILE A 49 2.87 7.02 2.44
CA ILE A 49 1.76 6.06 2.54
C ILE A 49 0.65 6.62 3.43
N ASP A 50 0.99 7.24 4.56
CA ASP A 50 0.02 7.81 5.48
C ASP A 50 -0.75 8.97 4.86
N ILE A 51 -0.05 9.87 4.14
CA ILE A 51 -0.69 11.00 3.44
C ILE A 51 -1.67 10.47 2.38
N LEU A 52 -1.22 9.53 1.55
CA LEU A 52 -2.06 8.96 0.49
C LEU A 52 -3.26 8.21 1.08
N THR A 53 -3.06 7.49 2.19
CA THR A 53 -4.13 6.77 2.87
C THR A 53 -5.17 7.73 3.45
N LYS A 54 -4.75 8.83 4.08
CA LYS A 54 -5.66 9.86 4.59
C LYS A 54 -6.48 10.49 3.47
N ALA A 55 -5.83 10.92 2.39
CA ALA A 55 -6.51 11.51 1.24
C ALA A 55 -7.52 10.53 0.60
N ALA A 56 -7.13 9.27 0.42
CA ALA A 56 -8.02 8.23 -0.11
C ALA A 56 -9.23 7.98 0.82
N GLN A 57 -9.02 7.96 2.14
CA GLN A 57 -10.10 7.79 3.12
C GLN A 57 -11.08 8.96 3.11
N GLU A 58 -10.60 10.19 3.04
CA GLU A 58 -11.43 11.39 2.96
C GLU A 58 -12.29 11.38 1.70
N LYS A 59 -11.66 11.16 0.53
CA LYS A 59 -12.37 11.04 -0.75
C LYS A 59 -13.39 9.91 -0.76
N THR A 60 -13.05 8.75 -0.19
CA THR A 60 -13.98 7.63 -0.08
C THR A 60 -15.17 7.97 0.81
N LYS A 61 -14.95 8.66 1.94
CA LYS A 61 -16.04 9.08 2.84
C LYS A 61 -16.97 10.08 2.15
N GLU A 62 -16.43 11.01 1.39
CA GLU A 62 -17.21 11.98 0.59
C GLU A 62 -18.03 11.28 -0.49
N ALA A 63 -17.40 10.39 -1.28
CA ALA A 63 -18.10 9.61 -2.29
C ALA A 63 -19.22 8.74 -1.67
N ILE A 64 -19.00 8.15 -0.49
CA ILE A 64 -20.03 7.38 0.22
C ILE A 64 -21.20 8.28 0.65
N LYS A 65 -20.94 9.52 1.08
CA LYS A 65 -22.02 10.47 1.42
C LYS A 65 -22.87 10.79 0.20
N LEU A 66 -22.25 11.06 -0.95
CA LEU A 66 -22.95 11.31 -2.22
C LEU A 66 -23.80 10.10 -2.63
N VAL A 67 -23.22 8.90 -2.60
CA VAL A 67 -23.90 7.65 -2.96
C VAL A 67 -25.09 7.36 -2.04
N LYS A 68 -24.95 7.63 -0.73
CA LYS A 68 -26.05 7.51 0.23
C LYS A 68 -27.15 8.53 0.00
N ALA A 69 -26.81 9.78 -0.34
CA ALA A 69 -27.79 10.81 -0.68
C ALA A 69 -28.61 10.39 -1.92
N ASP A 70 -27.95 9.73 -2.87
CA ASP A 70 -28.55 9.23 -4.11
C ASP A 70 -29.25 7.85 -3.95
N LYS A 71 -29.35 7.35 -2.70
CA LYS A 71 -29.91 6.02 -2.33
C LYS A 71 -29.27 4.82 -3.06
N ARG A 72 -28.12 5.02 -3.69
CA ARG A 72 -27.35 3.97 -4.36
C ARG A 72 -26.51 3.23 -3.30
N LYS A 73 -26.23 1.94 -3.55
CA LYS A 73 -25.37 1.11 -2.66
C LYS A 73 -23.94 0.95 -3.19
N ARG A 74 -23.72 1.28 -4.46
CA ARG A 74 -22.44 1.09 -5.16
C ARG A 74 -21.79 2.45 -5.39
N VAL A 75 -20.54 2.59 -4.93
CA VAL A 75 -19.67 3.72 -5.29
C VAL A 75 -19.16 3.49 -6.70
N THR A 76 -19.29 4.49 -7.57
CA THR A 76 -18.83 4.46 -8.95
C THR A 76 -17.70 5.47 -9.19
N ALA A 77 -17.02 5.37 -10.33
CA ALA A 77 -15.96 6.32 -10.70
C ALA A 77 -16.47 7.77 -10.76
N ALA A 78 -17.73 7.97 -11.15
CA ALA A 78 -18.37 9.28 -11.14
C ALA A 78 -18.48 9.85 -9.71
N ASP A 79 -18.82 9.01 -8.74
CA ASP A 79 -18.96 9.44 -7.34
C ASP A 79 -17.59 9.78 -6.71
N ILE A 80 -16.53 9.06 -7.09
CA ILE A 80 -15.16 9.37 -6.65
C ILE A 80 -14.63 10.65 -7.31
N SER A 81 -14.99 10.89 -8.57
CA SER A 81 -14.58 12.11 -9.29
C SER A 81 -15.34 13.35 -8.84
N ALA A 82 -16.56 13.17 -8.31
CA ALA A 82 -17.43 14.24 -7.81
C ALA A 82 -17.24 14.54 -6.32
N ALA A 83 -16.54 13.66 -5.59
CA ALA A 83 -16.09 13.87 -4.22
C ALA A 83 -14.84 14.75 -4.20
#